data_AF-A0A182K1H5-F1
#
_entry.id   AF-A0A182K1H5-F1
#
_cell.length_a   1.000
_cell.length_b   1.000
_cell.length_c   1.000
_cell.angle_alpha   90.00
_cell.angle_beta   90.00
_cell.angle_gamma   90.00
#
_symmetry.space_group_name_H-M   'P 1'
#
loop_
_entity.id
_entity.type
_entity.pdbx_description
1 polymer ?
#
loop_
_entity_poly.entity_id
_entity_poly.type
_entity_poly.pdbx_seq_one_letter_code
_entity_poly.pdbx_strand_id
1 'polypeptide(L)'
;MRFDNPASVAVTPARQLSYNYLVSVNLWLLLFPCDLCCDWTMGTVPLVETFTDPRNLTTLGAYSMIAVLVWVAFIENHRQKSAVVVMILCIPLAYHKSVDIR
;
A
#
# COMPACT_ATOMS: atom_id res chain seq x y z
N MET A 1 -7.41 -21.01 -4.98
CA MET A 1 -6.78 -20.83 -3.65
C MET A 1 -5.28 -20.55 -3.72
N ARG A 2 -4.44 -21.37 -4.38
CA ARG A 2 -2.98 -21.07 -4.46
C ARG A 2 -2.60 -20.03 -5.53
N PHE A 3 -3.49 -19.80 -6.51
CA PHE A 3 -3.26 -18.92 -7.66
C PHE A 3 -3.81 -17.49 -7.51
N ASP A 4 -4.67 -17.24 -6.52
CA ASP A 4 -5.37 -15.95 -6.39
C ASP A 4 -4.49 -14.85 -5.77
N ASN A 5 -3.50 -15.23 -4.96
CA ASN A 5 -2.51 -14.30 -4.43
C ASN A 5 -1.14 -14.99 -4.36
N PRO A 6 -0.34 -14.92 -5.43
CA PRO A 6 0.95 -15.59 -5.50
C PRO A 6 1.94 -15.06 -4.46
N ALA A 7 1.82 -13.80 -4.01
CA ALA A 7 2.65 -13.25 -2.94
C ALA A 7 2.39 -13.94 -1.59
N SER A 8 1.14 -14.33 -1.30
CA SER A 8 0.77 -14.98 -0.04
C SER A 8 1.40 -16.37 0.16
N VAL A 9 1.64 -17.07 -0.94
CA VAL A 9 2.20 -18.44 -0.96
C VAL A 9 3.71 -18.45 -1.16
N ALA A 10 4.33 -17.29 -1.38
CA ALA A 10 5.76 -17.15 -1.56
C ALA A 10 6.54 -17.39 -0.26
N VAL A 11 7.77 -17.87 -0.42
CA VAL A 11 8.71 -18.02 0.70
C VAL A 11 9.27 -16.66 1.11
N THR A 12 9.68 -16.54 2.37
CA THR A 12 10.45 -15.39 2.84
C THR A 12 11.85 -15.42 2.21
N PRO A 13 12.39 -14.30 1.73
CA PRO A 13 11.93 -12.92 1.92
C PRO A 13 10.99 -12.39 0.82
N ALA A 14 10.84 -13.09 -0.30
CA ALA A 14 10.09 -12.63 -1.48
C ALA A 14 8.64 -12.24 -1.16
N ARG A 15 7.99 -12.95 -0.24
CA ARG A 15 6.67 -12.58 0.30
C ARG A 15 6.63 -11.17 0.88
N GLN A 16 7.59 -10.82 1.72
CA GLN A 16 7.63 -9.51 2.38
C GLN A 16 7.94 -8.41 1.37
N LEU A 17 8.90 -8.64 0.48
CA LEU A 17 9.23 -7.68 -0.58
C LEU A 17 8.05 -7.42 -1.51
N SER A 18 7.35 -8.48 -1.91
CA SER A 18 6.17 -8.38 -2.76
C SER A 18 5.02 -7.64 -2.07
N TYR A 19 4.79 -7.86 -0.77
CA TYR A 19 3.79 -7.10 -0.02
C TYR A 19 4.13 -5.62 0.10
N ASN A 20 5.40 -5.28 0.38
CA ASN A 20 5.82 -3.88 0.39
C ASN A 20 5.63 -3.26 -1.00
N TYR A 21 6.02 -3.96 -2.07
CA TYR A 21 5.81 -3.47 -3.44
C TYR A 21 4.32 -3.23 -3.75
N LEU A 22 3.42 -4.10 -3.30
CA LEU A 22 1.97 -3.90 -3.44
C LEU A 22 1.50 -2.60 -2.76
N VAL A 23 2.09 -2.17 -1.64
CA VAL A 23 1.77 -0.85 -1.05
C VAL A 23 2.09 0.26 -2.05
N SER A 24 3.21 0.18 -2.75
CA SER A 24 3.60 1.19 -3.75
C SER A 24 2.66 1.21 -4.97
N VAL A 25 2.25 0.04 -5.46
CA VAL A 25 1.29 -0.08 -6.57
C VAL A 25 -0.09 0.48 -6.16
N ASN A 26 -0.56 0.16 -4.96
CA ASN A 26 -1.82 0.68 -4.43
C ASN A 26 -1.78 2.19 -4.23
N LEU A 27 -0.67 2.73 -3.73
CA LEU A 27 -0.50 4.17 -3.59
C LEU A 27 -0.52 4.86 -4.96
N TRP A 28 0.12 4.26 -5.97
CA TRP A 28 0.06 4.76 -7.33
C TRP A 28 -1.36 4.76 -7.90
N LEU A 29 -2.13 3.70 -7.69
CA LEU A 29 -3.54 3.62 -8.09
C LEU A 29 -4.42 4.71 -7.44
N LEU A 30 -4.15 5.07 -6.19
CA LEU A 30 -4.85 6.17 -5.51
C LEU A 30 -4.55 7.54 -6.14
N LEU A 31 -3.33 7.73 -6.66
CA LEU A 31 -2.94 8.97 -7.34
C LEU A 31 -3.39 8.99 -8.80
N PHE A 32 -3.33 7.84 -9.46
CA PHE A 32 -3.62 7.68 -10.88
C PHE A 32 -4.34 6.32 -11.08
N PRO A 33 -5.68 6.32 -11.15
CA PRO A 33 -6.46 5.09 -11.23
C PRO A 33 -6.38 4.51 -12.65
N CYS A 34 -5.32 3.75 -12.92
CA CYS A 34 -5.07 3.10 -14.20
C CYS A 34 -4.72 1.63 -14.01
N ASP A 35 -4.96 0.81 -15.03
CA ASP A 35 -4.67 -0.64 -15.02
C ASP A 35 -5.41 -1.47 -13.95
N LEU A 36 -6.68 -1.14 -13.68
CA LEU A 36 -7.53 -1.87 -12.71
C LEU A 36 -8.25 -3.10 -13.30
N CYS A 37 -8.05 -3.40 -14.59
CA CYS A 37 -8.83 -4.42 -15.31
C CYS A 37 -8.41 -5.86 -15.00
N CYS A 38 -7.20 -6.07 -14.48
CA CYS A 38 -6.74 -7.35 -13.96
C CYS A 38 -6.62 -7.22 -12.45
N ASP A 39 -7.46 -7.93 -11.71
CA ASP A 39 -7.31 -8.05 -10.27
C ASP A 39 -5.95 -8.68 -9.95
N TRP A 40 -5.43 -8.48 -8.74
CA TRP A 40 -4.08 -8.93 -8.33
C TRP A 40 -3.90 -10.46 -8.28
N THR A 41 -4.74 -11.20 -9.02
CA THR A 41 -4.75 -12.64 -9.16
C THR A 41 -3.77 -13.11 -10.23
N MET A 42 -3.52 -14.43 -10.24
CA MET A 42 -2.82 -15.14 -11.31
C MET A 42 -1.38 -14.67 -11.62
N GLY A 43 -0.75 -13.90 -10.73
CA GLY A 43 0.62 -13.42 -10.96
C GLY A 43 0.72 -12.23 -11.91
N THR A 44 -0.38 -11.50 -12.12
CA THR A 44 -0.38 -10.26 -12.91
C THR A 44 0.59 -9.23 -12.33
N VAL A 45 0.74 -9.20 -10.99
CA VAL A 45 1.86 -8.50 -10.34
C VAL A 45 2.98 -9.50 -10.08
N PRO A 46 4.13 -9.37 -10.77
CA PRO A 46 5.26 -10.27 -10.58
C PRO A 46 5.86 -10.12 -9.19
N LEU A 47 6.28 -11.24 -8.59
CA LEU A 47 6.93 -11.22 -7.28
C LEU A 47 8.24 -10.43 -7.32
N VAL A 48 8.58 -9.86 -6.17
CA VAL A 48 9.88 -9.25 -5.91
C VAL A 48 10.70 -10.26 -5.11
N GLU A 49 11.67 -10.89 -5.76
CA GLU A 49 12.43 -12.00 -5.16
C GLU A 49 13.75 -11.55 -4.53
N THR A 50 14.26 -10.38 -4.93
CA THR A 50 15.56 -9.86 -4.49
C THR A 50 15.48 -8.43 -3.97
N PHE A 51 16.37 -8.08 -3.06
CA PHE A 51 16.51 -6.71 -2.54
C PHE A 51 17.06 -5.73 -3.58
N THR A 52 17.77 -6.22 -4.59
CA THR A 52 18.36 -5.42 -5.67
C THR A 52 17.39 -5.15 -6.81
N ASP A 53 16.16 -5.63 -6.73
CA ASP A 53 15.13 -5.36 -7.74
C ASP A 53 14.83 -3.85 -7.80
N PRO A 54 14.84 -3.22 -8.99
CA PRO A 54 14.52 -1.79 -9.13
C PRO A 54 13.14 -1.43 -8.59
N ARG A 55 12.20 -2.38 -8.52
CA ARG A 55 10.89 -2.20 -7.88
C ARG A 55 10.99 -1.83 -6.40
N ASN A 56 12.09 -2.16 -5.72
CA ASN A 56 12.29 -1.71 -4.34
C ASN A 56 12.44 -0.19 -4.22
N LEU A 57 12.85 0.50 -5.29
CA LEU A 57 12.93 1.96 -5.33
C LEU A 57 11.54 2.61 -5.30
N THR A 58 10.56 2.02 -6.00
CA THR A 58 9.17 2.54 -5.96
C THR A 58 8.56 2.36 -4.58
N THR A 59 8.92 1.28 -3.89
CA THR A 59 8.56 1.04 -2.49
C THR A 59 9.14 2.09 -1.55
N LEU A 60 10.44 2.37 -1.67
CA LEU A 60 11.07 3.44 -0.89
C LEU A 60 10.43 4.80 -1.18
N GLY A 61 10.13 5.09 -2.45
CA GLY A 61 9.40 6.29 -2.87
C GLY A 61 8.03 6.40 -2.19
N ALA A 62 7.23 5.34 -2.23
CA ALA A 62 5.91 5.30 -1.60
C ALA A 62 5.99 5.55 -0.08
N TYR A 63 6.93 4.89 0.63
CA TYR A 63 7.13 5.13 2.06
C TYR A 63 7.61 6.55 2.36
N SER A 64 8.49 7.11 1.53
CA SER A 64 8.93 8.50 1.69
C SER A 64 7.77 9.49 1.53
N MET A 65 6.88 9.26 0.56
CA MET A 65 5.68 10.08 0.37
C MET A 65 4.74 10.00 1.57
N ILE A 66 4.47 8.78 2.08
CA ILE A 66 3.67 8.59 3.29
C ILE A 66 4.31 9.32 4.47
N ALA A 67 5.62 9.19 4.66
CA ALA A 67 6.34 9.86 5.74
C ALA A 67 6.23 11.39 5.64
N VAL A 68 6.36 11.96 4.43
CA VAL A 68 6.16 13.40 4.20
C VAL A 68 4.73 13.83 4.52
N LEU A 69 3.72 13.07 4.08
CA LEU A 69 2.32 13.37 4.39
C LEU A 69 2.04 13.34 5.90
N VAL A 70 2.59 12.36 6.60
CA VAL A 70 2.51 12.26 8.06
C VAL A 70 3.21 13.45 8.72
N TRP A 71 4.42 13.78 8.28
CA TRP A 71 5.19 14.92 8.79
C TRP A 71 4.44 16.25 8.61
N VAL A 72 3.89 16.49 7.41
CA VAL A 72 3.05 17.67 7.12
C VAL A 72 1.81 17.67 8.02
N ALA A 73 1.15 16.53 8.22
CA ALA A 73 -0.01 16.44 9.10
C ALA A 73 0.31 16.80 10.57
N PHE A 74 1.53 16.54 11.03
CA PHE A 74 1.97 16.87 12.39
C PHE A 74 2.47 18.30 12.56
N ILE A 75 3.09 18.90 11.55
CA ILE A 75 3.61 20.28 11.62
C ILE A 75 2.54 21.32 11.32
N GLU A 76 1.61 21.01 10.42
CA GLU A 76 0.64 21.99 9.95
C GLU A 76 -0.43 22.26 11.04
N ASN A 77 -0.39 23.43 11.66
CA ASN A 77 -1.37 23.87 12.68
C ASN A 77 -2.79 24.08 12.12
N HIS A 78 -2.98 23.95 10.79
CA HIS A 78 -4.30 23.98 10.18
C HIS A 78 -5.04 22.66 10.44
N ARG A 79 -5.80 22.67 11.54
CA ARG A 79 -6.64 21.57 12.03
C ARG A 79 -7.47 20.86 10.96
N GLN A 80 -7.95 21.58 9.94
CA GLN A 80 -8.72 21.02 8.82
C GLN A 80 -7.87 20.17 7.86
N LYS A 81 -6.67 20.63 7.49
CA LYS A 81 -5.78 19.89 6.57
C LYS A 81 -5.22 18.64 7.24
N SER A 82 -4.79 18.77 8.50
CA SER A 82 -4.34 17.65 9.32
C SER A 82 -5.47 16.63 9.55
N ALA A 83 -6.69 17.08 9.85
CA ALA A 83 -7.85 16.20 10.02
C ALA A 83 -8.19 15.40 8.75
N VAL A 84 -8.10 16.00 7.56
CA VAL A 84 -8.35 15.29 6.29
C VAL A 84 -7.29 14.20 6.05
N VAL A 85 -6.01 14.50 6.28
CA VAL A 85 -4.92 13.52 6.11
C VAL A 85 -5.09 12.36 7.12
N VAL A 86 -5.37 12.68 8.39
CA VAL A 86 -5.63 11.67 9.43
C VAL A 86 -6.88 10.85 9.11
N MET A 87 -7.95 11.47 8.62
CA MET A 87 -9.18 10.78 8.24
C MET A 87 -8.92 9.79 7.09
N ILE A 88 -8.19 10.18 6.05
CA ILE A 88 -7.83 9.28 4.94
C ILE A 88 -6.98 8.10 5.44
N LEU A 89 -6.05 8.33 6.38
CA LEU A 89 -5.23 7.28 6.98
C LEU A 89 -6.02 6.36 7.94
N CYS A 90 -7.05 6.86 8.63
CA CYS A 90 -7.80 6.13 9.64
C CYS A 90 -9.10 5.48 9.13
N ILE A 91 -9.64 5.89 7.98
CA ILE A 91 -10.85 5.28 7.37
C ILE A 91 -10.74 3.74 7.27
N PRO A 92 -9.60 3.13 6.86
CA PRO A 92 -9.47 1.68 6.80
C PRO A 92 -9.60 0.98 8.17
N LEU A 93 -9.12 1.63 9.24
CA LEU A 93 -9.16 1.09 10.62
C LEU A 93 -10.56 1.23 11.24
N ALA A 94 -11.26 2.32 10.92
CA ALA A 94 -12.64 2.54 11.38
C ALA A 94 -13.62 1.54 10.73
N TYR A 95 -13.47 1.28 9.43
CA TYR A 95 -14.28 0.31 8.71
C TYR A 95 -14.13 -1.12 9.26
N HIS A 96 -12.91 -1.55 9.58
CA HIS A 96 -12.68 -2.89 10.12
C HIS A 96 -13.37 -3.07 11.49
N LYS A 97 -13.39 -2.04 12.34
CA LYS A 97 -14.08 -2.10 13.64
C LYS A 97 -15.60 -2.15 13.52
N SER A 98 -16.18 -1.53 12.49
CA SER A 98 -17.64 -1.51 12.30
C SER A 98 -18.21 -2.82 11.77
N VAL A 99 -17.39 -3.66 11.13
CA VAL A 99 -17.79 -5.00 10.65
C VAL A 99 -17.71 -6.04 11.76
N ASP A 100 -16.76 -5.93 12.69
CA ASP A 100 -16.60 -6.86 13.83
C ASP A 100 -17.68 -6.71 14.93
N ILE A 101 -18.48 -5.64 14.90
CA ILE A 101 -19.52 -5.34 15.90
C ILE A 101 -20.93 -5.68 15.39
N ARG A 102 -21.05 -6.30 14.20
CA ARG A 102 -22.32 -6.76 13.62
C ARG A 102 -22.28 -8.27 13.41
#